data_AF-A0A2U1NAM7-F1
#
_entry.id   AF-A0A2U1NAM7-F1
#
_cell.length_a   1.000
_cell.length_b   1.000
_cell.length_c   1.000
_cell.angle_alpha   90.00
_cell.angle_beta   90.00
_cell.angle_gamma   90.00
#
_symmetry.space_group_name_H-M   'P 1'
#
loop_
_entity.id
_entity.type
_entity.pdbx_description
1 polymer ?
#
loop_
_entity_poly.entity_id
_entity_poly.type
_entity_poly.pdbx_seq_one_letter_code
_entity_poly.pdbx_strand_id
1 'polypeptide(L)'
;MSMMSCCPFCSQQVLSIDLQRHANSHFEDQDDDQQHHHVQLVDHIQSQTLPCSPQPSSTNLMSLLKNCLDTEPAATTSFLSGHVDHFHSIDFEDVGWGCGWRNIQMLTSHLLFQRPEAKPLLFGGSGFVPDIPSLQTWLEVAWNKGFDAPGANHFNRKISGKRAWIGTTECAALFRSFGLRACIVDFTTSSTGTSSSKSTPKLVGPMDRYLNRPHHDASSSNSNNNKCVGEIVKGHQLLFNWVRSYFSDSNMTTKSGVIVTQKAMMDIQEL
;
A
#
# COMPACT_ATOMS: atom_id res chain seq x y z
N MET A 1 6.02 -27.50 -18.87
CA MET A 1 5.78 -28.00 -17.50
C MET A 1 4.96 -26.97 -16.76
N SER A 2 3.80 -27.35 -16.25
CA SER A 2 2.96 -26.49 -15.41
C SER A 2 3.65 -26.22 -14.07
N MET A 3 4.00 -24.97 -13.81
CA MET A 3 4.62 -24.57 -12.54
C MET A 3 3.56 -24.62 -11.43
N MET A 4 3.89 -25.29 -10.32
CA MET A 4 3.04 -25.37 -9.13
C MET A 4 3.63 -24.47 -8.04
N SER A 5 2.77 -23.81 -7.27
CA SER A 5 3.13 -22.94 -6.17
C SER A 5 2.27 -23.24 -4.95
N CYS A 6 2.84 -23.05 -3.76
CA CYS A 6 2.12 -23.29 -2.52
C CYS A 6 1.33 -22.03 -2.13
N CYS A 7 0.06 -22.20 -1.78
CA CYS A 7 -0.75 -21.14 -1.21
C CYS A 7 -0.24 -20.76 0.19
N PRO A 8 0.06 -19.49 0.48
CA PRO A 8 0.56 -19.09 1.80
C PRO A 8 -0.52 -19.08 2.89
N PHE A 9 -1.81 -19.23 2.53
CA PHE A 9 -2.94 -19.16 3.47
C PHE A 9 -3.42 -20.55 3.93
N CYS A 10 -3.38 -21.56 3.05
CA CYS A 10 -3.84 -22.92 3.38
C CYS A 10 -2.82 -24.03 3.06
N SER A 11 -1.61 -23.67 2.60
CA SER A 11 -0.55 -24.61 2.20
C SER A 11 -0.93 -25.59 1.07
N GLN A 12 -2.01 -25.33 0.33
CA GLN A 12 -2.41 -26.15 -0.81
C GLN A 12 -1.53 -25.85 -2.03
N GLN A 13 -1.06 -26.88 -2.72
CA GLN A 13 -0.37 -26.72 -3.99
C GLN A 13 -1.38 -26.43 -5.10
N VAL A 14 -1.20 -25.30 -5.77
CA VAL A 14 -2.03 -24.85 -6.89
C VAL A 14 -1.14 -24.50 -8.07
N LEU A 15 -1.71 -24.48 -9.28
CA LEU A 15 -0.98 -23.98 -10.45
C LEU A 15 -0.57 -22.53 -10.20
N SER A 16 0.66 -22.15 -10.58
CA SER A 16 1.14 -20.78 -10.36
C SER A 16 0.26 -19.72 -11.01
N ILE A 17 -0.44 -20.06 -12.10
CA ILE A 17 -1.42 -19.17 -12.76
C ILE A 17 -2.68 -18.97 -11.92
N ASP A 18 -3.06 -19.97 -11.13
CA ASP A 18 -4.25 -19.99 -10.30
C ASP A 18 -3.96 -19.57 -8.85
N LEU A 19 -2.68 -19.47 -8.45
CA LEU A 19 -2.25 -19.11 -7.10
C LEU A 19 -2.91 -17.81 -6.63
N GLN A 20 -2.96 -16.80 -7.49
CA GLN A 20 -3.59 -15.53 -7.15
C GLN A 20 -5.10 -15.67 -6.91
N ARG A 21 -5.80 -16.39 -7.79
CA ARG A 21 -7.25 -16.61 -7.68
C ARG A 21 -7.58 -17.43 -6.44
N HIS A 22 -6.82 -18.50 -6.20
CA HIS A 22 -6.98 -19.36 -5.04
C HIS A 22 -6.61 -18.65 -3.72
N ALA A 23 -5.55 -17.84 -3.71
CA ALA A 23 -5.22 -17.01 -2.56
C ALA A 23 -6.35 -16.02 -2.24
N ASN A 24 -7.00 -15.46 -3.28
CA ASN A 24 -8.11 -14.53 -3.12
C ASN A 24 -9.41 -15.20 -2.64
N SER A 25 -9.65 -16.48 -2.95
CA SER A 25 -10.88 -17.17 -2.53
C SER A 25 -10.92 -17.49 -1.03
N HIS A 26 -9.78 -17.48 -0.32
CA HIS A 26 -9.74 -17.58 1.15
C HIS A 26 -10.44 -16.42 1.86
N PHE A 27 -10.76 -15.36 1.12
CA PHE A 27 -11.45 -14.18 1.63
C PHE A 27 -12.94 -14.12 1.20
N GLU A 28 -13.43 -15.11 0.45
CA GLU A 28 -14.75 -15.04 -0.20
C GLU A 28 -15.88 -15.80 0.51
N ASP A 29 -15.63 -16.59 1.56
CA ASP A 29 -16.71 -17.34 2.24
C ASP A 29 -16.70 -17.21 3.78
N GLN A 30 -17.78 -16.61 4.32
CA GLN A 30 -18.41 -17.02 5.60
C GLN A 30 -19.80 -16.36 5.82
N ASP A 31 -20.83 -17.20 5.63
CA ASP A 31 -22.07 -17.39 6.40
C ASP A 31 -23.04 -16.22 6.71
N ASP A 32 -24.27 -16.37 6.21
CA ASP A 32 -25.40 -15.43 6.24
C ASP A 32 -25.85 -14.98 7.65
N ASP A 33 -25.59 -15.77 8.71
CA ASP A 33 -25.95 -15.40 10.09
C ASP A 33 -24.94 -14.43 10.73
N GLN A 34 -23.67 -14.45 10.31
CA GLN A 34 -22.68 -13.48 10.75
C GLN A 34 -22.93 -12.11 10.11
N GLN A 35 -23.50 -12.09 8.89
CA GLN A 35 -23.80 -10.85 8.17
C GLN A 35 -24.79 -9.95 8.91
N HIS A 36 -25.84 -10.47 9.53
CA HIS A 36 -26.82 -9.62 10.24
C HIS A 36 -26.23 -8.92 11.48
N HIS A 37 -25.49 -9.63 12.33
CA HIS A 37 -24.80 -9.02 13.46
C HIS A 37 -23.70 -8.05 13.01
N HIS A 38 -23.02 -8.39 11.93
CA HIS A 38 -21.99 -7.56 11.34
C HIS A 38 -22.57 -6.26 10.75
N VAL A 39 -23.72 -6.31 10.09
CA VAL A 39 -24.43 -5.12 9.59
C VAL A 39 -24.81 -4.19 10.75
N GLN A 40 -25.38 -4.70 11.84
CA GLN A 40 -25.72 -3.87 13.01
C GLN A 40 -24.49 -3.23 13.67
N LEU A 41 -23.37 -3.96 13.75
CA LEU A 41 -22.12 -3.42 14.29
C LEU A 41 -21.53 -2.34 13.38
N VAL A 42 -21.56 -2.55 12.06
CA VAL A 42 -21.12 -1.58 11.05
C VAL A 42 -21.96 -0.30 11.13
N ASP A 43 -23.28 -0.41 11.20
CA ASP A 43 -24.19 0.74 11.33
C ASP A 43 -23.91 1.53 12.62
N HIS A 44 -23.68 0.81 13.73
CA HIS A 44 -23.36 1.43 15.01
C HIS A 44 -22.02 2.18 14.98
N ILE A 45 -20.98 1.60 14.36
CA ILE A 45 -19.67 2.23 14.24
C ILE A 45 -19.74 3.41 13.27
N GLN A 46 -20.47 3.27 12.17
CA GLN A 46 -20.71 4.37 11.23
C GLN A 46 -21.34 5.57 11.95
N SER A 47 -22.35 5.33 12.81
CA SER A 47 -23.01 6.41 13.58
C SER A 47 -22.08 7.14 14.57
N GLN A 48 -20.99 6.49 14.98
CA GLN A 48 -19.97 7.04 15.88
C GLN A 48 -18.71 7.50 15.14
N THR A 49 -18.62 7.24 13.84
CA THR A 49 -17.46 7.62 13.05
C THR A 49 -17.43 9.14 12.95
N LEU A 50 -16.36 9.74 13.48
CA LEU A 50 -16.19 11.19 13.49
C LEU A 50 -15.23 11.61 12.38
N PRO A 51 -15.48 12.75 11.71
CA PRO A 51 -14.52 13.30 10.77
C PRO A 51 -13.26 13.71 11.51
N CYS A 52 -12.10 13.50 10.87
CA CYS A 52 -10.87 14.12 11.35
C CYS A 52 -11.05 15.65 11.41
N SER A 53 -10.62 16.27 12.51
CA SER A 53 -10.74 17.71 12.72
C SER A 53 -10.26 18.50 11.50
N PRO A 54 -11.00 19.55 11.06
CA PRO A 54 -10.67 20.32 9.88
C PRO A 54 -9.25 20.88 10.02
N GLN A 55 -8.34 20.34 9.21
CA GLN A 55 -6.99 20.88 9.11
C GLN A 55 -7.06 22.18 8.31
N PRO A 56 -6.30 23.23 8.69
CA PRO A 56 -6.21 24.44 7.89
C PRO A 56 -5.81 24.05 6.47
N SER A 57 -6.71 24.35 5.52
CA SER A 57 -6.69 24.00 4.10
C SER A 57 -5.33 23.52 3.57
N SER A 58 -5.05 22.23 3.68
CA SER A 58 -3.99 21.54 2.92
C SER A 58 -4.32 21.45 1.42
N THR A 59 -5.47 22.03 1.04
CA THR A 59 -6.17 22.06 -0.26
C THR A 59 -5.35 22.60 -1.43
N ASN A 60 -4.06 22.88 -1.25
CA ASN A 60 -3.18 23.32 -2.33
C ASN A 60 -1.79 22.68 -2.28
N LEU A 61 -1.47 21.74 -1.38
CA LEU A 61 -0.11 21.20 -1.30
C LEU A 61 0.33 20.55 -2.62
N MET A 62 -0.51 19.68 -3.18
CA MET A 62 -0.20 18.99 -4.44
C MET A 62 -0.09 19.96 -5.61
N SER A 63 -0.94 20.98 -5.65
CA SER A 63 -0.93 22.02 -6.68
C SER A 63 0.27 22.99 -6.53
N LEU A 64 0.65 23.35 -5.31
CA LEU A 64 1.88 24.11 -5.02
C LEU A 64 3.12 23.30 -5.43
N LEU A 65 3.16 22.02 -5.08
CA LEU A 65 4.26 21.13 -5.45
C LEU A 65 4.36 20.98 -6.97
N LYS A 66 3.21 20.83 -7.66
CA LYS A 66 3.16 20.85 -9.12
C LYS A 66 3.75 22.15 -9.68
N ASN A 67 3.32 23.30 -9.17
CA ASN A 67 3.81 24.60 -9.65
C ASN A 67 5.32 24.76 -9.44
N CYS A 68 5.85 24.31 -8.30
CA CYS A 68 7.30 24.31 -8.07
C CYS A 68 8.02 23.40 -9.07
N LEU A 69 7.53 22.17 -9.27
CA LEU A 69 8.13 21.21 -10.20
C LEU A 69 8.03 21.68 -11.67
N ASP A 70 7.02 22.47 -12.03
CA ASP A 70 6.90 23.08 -13.36
C ASP A 70 7.97 24.16 -13.61
N THR A 71 8.59 24.71 -12.57
CA THR A 71 9.71 25.67 -12.71
C THR A 71 11.07 25.00 -12.88
N GLU A 72 11.15 23.68 -12.68
CA GLU A 72 12.39 22.92 -12.86
C GLU A 72 12.78 22.80 -14.35
N PRO A 73 14.07 22.60 -14.65
CA PRO A 73 14.55 22.48 -16.04
C PRO A 73 13.82 21.39 -16.83
N ALA A 74 13.49 21.68 -18.09
CA ALA A 74 12.72 20.81 -19.00
C ALA A 74 13.38 19.46 -19.36
N ALA A 75 14.51 19.10 -18.73
CA ALA A 75 15.17 17.81 -18.89
C ALA A 75 14.71 16.76 -17.86
N THR A 76 13.94 17.14 -16.84
CA THR A 76 13.46 16.22 -15.80
C THR A 76 12.01 15.79 -16.05
N THR A 77 11.67 14.60 -15.57
CA THR A 77 10.28 14.10 -15.53
C THR A 77 9.92 13.81 -14.08
N SER A 78 8.90 14.50 -13.59
CA SER A 78 8.42 14.39 -12.22
C SER A 78 7.04 13.76 -12.22
N PHE A 79 6.88 12.66 -11.49
CA PHE A 79 5.57 12.03 -11.29
C PHE A 79 5.00 12.49 -9.97
N LEU A 80 3.76 12.95 -10.00
CA LEU A 80 3.03 13.40 -8.83
C LEU A 80 1.81 12.51 -8.62
N SER A 81 1.55 12.17 -7.36
CA SER A 81 0.26 11.57 -6.98
C SER A 81 -0.89 12.52 -7.33
N GLY A 82 -2.10 11.98 -7.37
CA GLY A 82 -3.31 12.78 -7.49
C GLY A 82 -3.55 13.67 -6.27
N HIS A 83 -4.78 14.12 -6.08
CA HIS A 83 -5.16 14.85 -4.87
C HIS A 83 -4.84 14.04 -3.60
N VAL A 84 -4.27 14.70 -2.60
CA VAL A 84 -3.97 14.16 -1.27
C VAL A 84 -4.07 15.33 -0.29
N ASP A 85 -4.91 15.20 0.73
CA ASP A 85 -4.88 16.09 1.88
C ASP A 85 -3.80 15.63 2.86
N HIS A 86 -2.98 16.57 3.34
CA HIS A 86 -1.95 16.29 4.35
C HIS A 86 -2.56 16.28 5.75
N PHE A 87 -2.25 15.23 6.52
CA PHE A 87 -2.61 15.09 7.93
C PHE A 87 -1.33 14.94 8.74
N HIS A 88 -1.19 15.76 9.78
CA HIS A 88 -0.04 15.70 10.69
C HIS A 88 -0.48 15.34 12.11
N SER A 89 0.48 14.88 12.92
CA SER A 89 0.22 14.61 14.33
C SER A 89 -0.01 15.89 15.13
N ILE A 90 -0.85 15.78 16.15
CA ILE A 90 -1.25 16.84 17.07
C ILE A 90 -0.52 16.61 18.40
N ASP A 91 0.16 17.64 18.91
CA ASP A 91 1.13 17.57 20.03
C ASP A 91 0.61 16.86 21.29
N PHE A 92 -0.69 16.98 21.57
CA PHE A 92 -1.31 16.40 22.77
C PHE A 92 -2.17 15.16 22.50
N GLU A 93 -2.34 14.77 21.24
CA GLU A 93 -3.17 13.63 20.87
C GLU A 93 -2.30 12.46 20.40
N ASP A 94 -1.54 12.68 19.33
CA ASP A 94 -0.93 11.58 18.58
C ASP A 94 0.55 11.74 18.25
N VAL A 95 1.21 12.81 18.70
CA VAL A 95 2.68 12.91 18.60
C VAL A 95 3.35 11.73 19.31
N GLY A 96 4.34 11.16 18.61
CA GLY A 96 5.11 10.00 19.05
C GLY A 96 4.45 8.65 18.77
N TRP A 97 3.22 8.58 18.24
CA TRP A 97 2.57 7.29 17.94
C TRP A 97 1.58 7.27 16.78
N GLY A 98 1.14 8.44 16.32
CA GLY A 98 0.06 8.61 15.34
C GLY A 98 0.44 8.45 13.88
N CYS A 99 1.73 8.35 13.53
CA CYS A 99 2.20 8.48 12.15
C CYS A 99 1.52 7.50 11.17
N GLY A 100 1.42 6.21 11.53
CA GLY A 100 0.73 5.21 10.70
C GLY A 100 -0.76 5.52 10.52
N TRP A 101 -1.42 6.06 11.54
CA TRP A 101 -2.82 6.50 11.45
C TRP A 101 -2.97 7.73 10.54
N ARG A 102 -2.05 8.69 10.62
CA ARG A 102 -2.02 9.85 9.71
C ARG A 102 -1.75 9.44 8.27
N ASN A 103 -0.92 8.42 8.02
CA ASN A 103 -0.73 7.85 6.69
C ASN A 103 -2.02 7.24 6.13
N ILE A 104 -2.79 6.51 6.95
CA ILE A 104 -4.12 5.99 6.57
C ILE A 104 -5.07 7.15 6.22
N GLN A 105 -5.04 8.25 6.97
CA GLN A 105 -5.86 9.43 6.68
C GLN A 105 -5.50 10.07 5.33
N MET A 106 -4.20 10.23 5.04
CA MET A 106 -3.74 10.76 3.75
C MET A 106 -4.08 9.82 2.57
N LEU A 107 -3.98 8.51 2.75
CA LEU A 107 -4.44 7.53 1.76
C LEU A 107 -5.95 7.60 1.55
N THR A 108 -6.71 7.75 2.63
CA THR A 108 -8.17 7.86 2.59
C THR A 108 -8.61 9.12 1.85
N SER A 109 -7.99 10.28 2.08
CA SER A 109 -8.35 11.52 1.36
C SER A 109 -8.17 11.36 -0.14
N HIS A 110 -7.07 10.73 -0.56
CA HIS A 110 -6.84 10.40 -1.96
C HIS A 110 -7.93 9.49 -2.53
N LEU A 111 -8.24 8.39 -1.85
CA LEU A 111 -9.23 7.42 -2.32
C LEU A 111 -10.63 8.03 -2.41
N LEU A 112 -11.04 8.79 -1.40
CA LEU A 112 -12.32 9.50 -1.42
C LEU A 112 -12.36 10.53 -2.55
N PHE A 113 -11.26 11.22 -2.86
CA PHE A 113 -11.27 12.20 -3.95
C PHE A 113 -11.25 11.54 -5.34
N GLN A 114 -10.37 10.56 -5.55
CA GLN A 114 -10.06 10.03 -6.88
C GLN A 114 -10.89 8.80 -7.28
N ARG A 115 -11.49 8.09 -6.32
CA ARG A 115 -12.26 6.86 -6.57
C ARG A 115 -13.69 7.01 -6.05
N PRO A 116 -14.61 7.58 -6.84
CA PRO A 116 -16.02 7.71 -6.47
C PRO A 116 -16.64 6.38 -6.03
N GLU A 117 -16.21 5.26 -6.60
CA GLU A 117 -16.65 3.90 -6.26
C GLU A 117 -16.19 3.43 -4.88
N ALA A 118 -15.10 3.98 -4.33
CA ALA A 118 -14.61 3.64 -3.00
C ALA A 118 -15.39 4.37 -1.89
N LYS A 119 -16.00 5.52 -2.19
CA LYS A 119 -16.77 6.33 -1.22
C LYS A 119 -17.85 5.53 -0.49
N PRO A 120 -18.77 4.80 -1.15
CA PRO A 120 -19.80 4.05 -0.45
C PRO A 120 -19.27 2.84 0.32
N LEU A 121 -18.05 2.36 0.01
CA LEU A 121 -17.46 1.17 0.64
C LEU A 121 -16.68 1.52 1.91
N LEU A 122 -15.97 2.65 1.90
CA LEU A 122 -15.10 3.05 2.98
C LEU A 122 -15.89 3.57 4.19
N PHE A 123 -15.59 3.03 5.36
CA PHE A 123 -16.07 3.52 6.66
C PHE A 123 -17.60 3.68 6.74
N GLY A 124 -18.32 2.68 6.21
CA GLY A 124 -19.79 2.70 6.17
C GLY A 124 -20.38 3.72 5.19
N GLY A 125 -19.58 4.22 4.24
CA GLY A 125 -20.06 5.24 3.30
C GLY A 125 -20.12 6.64 3.91
N SER A 126 -19.34 6.91 4.97
CA SER A 126 -19.30 8.21 5.65
C SER A 126 -18.98 9.39 4.71
N GLY A 127 -18.21 9.12 3.64
CA GLY A 127 -17.81 10.11 2.65
C GLY A 127 -16.74 11.09 3.11
N PHE A 128 -16.17 10.88 4.30
CA PHE A 128 -15.10 11.71 4.87
C PHE A 128 -13.99 10.87 5.50
N VAL A 129 -12.84 11.50 5.77
CA VAL A 129 -11.69 10.86 6.43
C VAL A 129 -11.96 10.73 7.93
N PRO A 130 -11.99 9.50 8.50
CA PRO A 130 -12.25 9.32 9.94
C PRO A 130 -11.11 9.84 10.84
N ASP A 131 -11.43 10.19 12.08
CA ASP A 131 -10.45 10.44 13.12
C ASP A 131 -9.73 9.16 13.60
N ILE A 132 -8.64 9.30 14.35
CA ILE A 132 -7.83 8.16 14.80
C ILE A 132 -8.64 7.17 15.65
N PRO A 133 -9.44 7.59 16.66
CA PRO A 133 -10.30 6.67 17.40
C PRO A 133 -11.25 5.86 16.51
N SER A 134 -11.88 6.50 15.51
CA SER A 134 -12.74 5.78 14.56
C SER A 134 -11.94 4.77 13.75
N LEU A 135 -10.74 5.14 13.26
CA LEU A 135 -9.87 4.22 12.52
C LEU A 135 -9.46 3.01 13.36
N GLN A 136 -9.20 3.18 14.66
CA GLN A 136 -8.91 2.08 15.57
C GLN A 136 -10.08 1.10 15.67
N THR A 137 -11.30 1.62 15.79
CA THR A 137 -12.51 0.80 15.83
C THR A 137 -12.76 0.08 14.51
N TRP A 138 -12.54 0.74 13.37
CA TRP A 138 -12.63 0.11 12.05
C TRP A 138 -11.57 -0.99 11.85
N LEU A 139 -10.37 -0.84 12.42
CA LEU A 139 -9.35 -1.90 12.39
C LEU A 139 -9.77 -3.11 13.24
N GLU A 140 -10.38 -2.89 14.40
CA GLU A 140 -10.93 -4.00 15.21
C GLU A 140 -12.05 -4.74 14.46
N VAL A 141 -12.89 -4.02 13.69
CA VAL A 141 -13.87 -4.65 12.79
C VAL A 141 -13.16 -5.49 11.73
N ALA A 142 -12.10 -4.98 11.10
CA ALA A 142 -11.31 -5.74 10.14
C ALA A 142 -10.77 -7.04 10.75
N TRP A 143 -10.25 -6.98 11.98
CA TRP A 143 -9.79 -8.18 12.71
C TRP A 143 -10.93 -9.15 13.02
N ASN A 144 -12.11 -8.65 13.39
CA ASN A 144 -13.28 -9.48 13.64
C ASN A 144 -13.81 -10.17 12.38
N LYS A 145 -13.62 -9.56 11.20
CA LYS A 145 -13.87 -10.17 9.89
C LYS A 145 -12.79 -11.19 9.47
N GLY A 146 -11.74 -11.39 10.28
CA GLY A 146 -10.68 -12.35 10.00
C GLY A 146 -9.48 -11.80 9.22
N PHE A 147 -9.42 -10.49 8.95
CA PHE A 147 -8.23 -9.88 8.35
C PHE A 147 -7.10 -9.80 9.38
N ASP A 148 -5.88 -10.14 8.97
CA ASP A 148 -4.65 -10.02 9.77
C ASP A 148 -4.75 -10.58 11.21
N ALA A 149 -5.13 -11.86 11.32
CA ALA A 149 -5.17 -12.56 12.61
C ALA A 149 -3.85 -12.48 13.42
N PRO A 150 -2.65 -12.54 12.81
CA PRO A 150 -1.39 -12.32 13.54
C PRO A 150 -1.29 -10.92 14.16
N GLY A 151 -1.58 -9.86 13.40
CA GLY A 151 -1.60 -8.48 13.91
C GLY A 151 -2.67 -8.30 15.00
N ALA A 152 -3.87 -8.85 14.79
CA ALA A 152 -4.92 -8.85 15.80
C ALA A 152 -4.45 -9.47 17.13
N ASN A 153 -3.79 -10.63 17.07
CA ASN A 153 -3.25 -11.30 18.26
C ASN A 153 -2.12 -10.49 18.92
N HIS A 154 -1.26 -9.85 18.12
CA HIS A 154 -0.22 -8.95 18.64
C HIS A 154 -0.79 -7.84 19.52
N PHE A 155 -1.93 -7.27 19.14
CA PHE A 155 -2.62 -6.23 19.92
C PHE A 155 -3.61 -6.76 20.96
N ASN A 156 -3.64 -8.07 21.23
CA ASN A 156 -4.66 -8.72 22.07
C ASN A 156 -6.10 -8.42 21.60
N ARG A 157 -6.28 -8.32 20.28
CA ARG A 157 -7.55 -8.04 19.58
C ARG A 157 -8.25 -6.75 20.00
N LYS A 158 -7.50 -5.81 20.60
CA LYS A 158 -8.02 -4.52 21.04
C LYS A 158 -6.97 -3.42 20.87
N ILE A 159 -7.28 -2.39 20.10
CA ILE A 159 -6.45 -1.21 19.86
C ILE A 159 -7.20 0.10 20.12
N SER A 160 -8.54 0.09 20.08
CA SER A 160 -9.38 1.25 20.41
C SER A 160 -9.04 1.81 21.78
N GLY A 161 -8.74 3.11 21.82
CA GLY A 161 -8.37 3.86 23.03
C GLY A 161 -6.90 3.69 23.45
N LYS A 162 -6.07 2.97 22.69
CA LYS A 162 -4.63 2.84 22.98
C LYS A 162 -3.82 3.83 22.14
N ARG A 163 -2.69 4.28 22.68
CA ARG A 163 -1.67 5.04 21.95
C ARG A 163 -0.70 4.09 21.23
N ALA A 164 -1.23 3.29 20.31
CA ALA A 164 -0.50 2.18 19.68
C ALA A 164 0.07 2.55 18.32
N TRP A 165 1.33 2.19 18.09
CA TRP A 165 1.94 2.19 16.77
C TRP A 165 1.29 1.12 15.90
N ILE A 166 1.14 1.43 14.62
CA ILE A 166 0.72 0.49 13.58
C ILE A 166 1.68 0.63 12.41
N GLY A 167 1.77 -0.41 11.60
CA GLY A 167 2.55 -0.42 10.37
C GLY A 167 1.71 -0.72 9.14
N THR A 168 2.40 -1.11 8.08
CA THR A 168 1.81 -1.39 6.77
C THR A 168 0.87 -2.60 6.80
N THR A 169 1.02 -3.52 7.76
CA THR A 169 0.15 -4.69 7.98
C THR A 169 -1.25 -4.28 8.39
N GLU A 170 -1.38 -3.45 9.41
CA GLU A 170 -2.68 -2.96 9.88
C GLU A 170 -3.35 -2.05 8.84
N CYS A 171 -2.56 -1.19 8.18
CA CYS A 171 -3.02 -0.35 7.07
C CYS A 171 -3.62 -1.20 5.93
N ALA A 172 -2.91 -2.25 5.50
CA ALA A 172 -3.40 -3.16 4.46
C ALA A 172 -4.63 -3.95 4.92
N ALA A 173 -4.65 -4.44 6.17
CA ALA A 173 -5.78 -5.16 6.75
C ALA A 173 -7.05 -4.31 6.74
N LEU A 174 -6.93 -3.03 7.17
CA LEU A 174 -8.02 -2.08 7.17
C LEU A 174 -8.62 -1.89 5.78
N PHE A 175 -7.81 -1.51 4.77
CA PHE A 175 -8.33 -1.25 3.43
C PHE A 175 -8.85 -2.52 2.74
N ARG A 176 -8.22 -3.68 2.95
CA ARG A 176 -8.70 -4.96 2.42
C ARG A 176 -10.07 -5.33 2.99
N SER A 177 -10.35 -4.98 4.25
CA SER A 177 -11.65 -5.24 4.88
C SER A 177 -12.82 -4.47 4.25
N PHE A 178 -12.53 -3.43 3.46
CA PHE A 178 -13.48 -2.68 2.64
C PHE A 178 -13.48 -3.13 1.16
N GLY A 179 -12.83 -4.24 0.85
CA GLY A 179 -12.75 -4.78 -0.52
C GLY A 179 -11.73 -4.06 -1.41
N LEU A 180 -10.88 -3.19 -0.87
CA LEU A 180 -9.83 -2.54 -1.65
C LEU A 180 -8.62 -3.44 -1.81
N ARG A 181 -8.04 -3.43 -3.02
CA ARG A 181 -6.76 -4.09 -3.28
C ARG A 181 -5.63 -3.27 -2.67
N ALA A 182 -5.07 -3.76 -1.56
CA ALA A 182 -3.84 -3.25 -0.94
C ALA A 182 -2.75 -4.32 -0.96
N CYS A 183 -1.52 -3.95 -1.30
CA CYS A 183 -0.36 -4.82 -1.35
C CYS A 183 0.77 -4.27 -0.50
N ILE A 184 1.40 -5.13 0.29
CA ILE A 184 2.62 -4.81 1.03
C ILE A 184 3.79 -5.32 0.21
N VAL A 185 4.83 -4.52 0.12
CA VAL A 185 6.08 -4.89 -0.55
C VAL A 185 7.20 -4.68 0.45
N ASP A 186 7.93 -5.76 0.74
CA ASP A 186 9.02 -5.74 1.68
C ASP A 186 10.36 -5.67 0.95
N PHE A 187 11.21 -4.73 1.37
CA PHE A 187 12.52 -4.45 0.80
C PHE A 187 13.60 -4.84 1.81
N THR A 188 14.01 -6.10 1.80
CA THR A 188 15.00 -6.62 2.74
C THR A 188 16.40 -6.68 2.12
N THR A 189 17.44 -6.44 2.92
CA THR A 189 18.81 -6.77 2.53
C THR A 189 19.19 -8.12 3.12
N SER A 190 19.36 -9.14 2.29
CA SER A 190 19.81 -10.44 2.77
C SER A 190 21.34 -10.43 2.94
N SER A 191 21.82 -10.69 4.15
CA SER A 191 23.21 -11.09 4.40
C SER A 191 23.29 -12.60 4.30
N THR A 192 23.79 -13.12 3.18
CA THR A 192 24.09 -14.54 3.07
C THR A 192 25.18 -14.89 4.08
N GLY A 193 24.85 -15.74 5.05
CA GLY A 193 25.72 -16.20 6.14
C GLY A 193 26.86 -17.08 5.64
N THR A 194 27.80 -16.49 4.92
CA THR A 194 29.14 -17.02 4.69
C THR A 194 30.08 -15.82 4.58
N SER A 195 31.02 -15.75 5.51
CA SER A 195 32.09 -14.74 5.58
C SER A 195 32.70 -14.52 4.20
N SER A 196 32.47 -13.33 3.63
CA SER A 196 32.89 -12.80 2.30
C SER A 196 31.85 -12.72 1.16
N SER A 197 30.57 -13.03 1.37
CA SER A 197 29.53 -12.83 0.34
C SER A 197 28.76 -11.50 0.50
N LYS A 198 28.74 -10.68 -0.56
CA LYS A 198 28.08 -9.36 -0.61
C LYS A 198 26.56 -9.50 -0.43
N SER A 199 25.97 -8.66 0.41
CA SER A 199 24.52 -8.61 0.64
C SER A 199 23.76 -8.22 -0.63
N THR A 200 22.77 -9.02 -1.01
CA THR A 200 21.88 -8.71 -2.13
C THR A 200 20.51 -8.28 -1.60
N PRO A 201 20.00 -7.11 -2.00
CA PRO A 201 18.64 -6.72 -1.66
C PRO A 201 17.65 -7.62 -2.39
N LYS A 202 16.63 -8.07 -1.66
CA LYS A 202 15.59 -8.98 -2.12
C LYS A 202 14.25 -8.29 -1.95
N LEU A 203 13.47 -8.28 -3.03
CA LEU A 203 12.08 -7.87 -2.99
C LEU A 203 11.20 -9.07 -2.67
N VAL A 204 10.30 -8.93 -1.71
CA VAL A 204 9.25 -9.91 -1.45
C VAL A 204 7.91 -9.19 -1.60
N GLY A 205 7.19 -9.48 -2.69
CA GLY A 205 5.88 -8.88 -2.95
C GLY A 205 5.37 -9.13 -4.38
N PRO A 206 4.08 -8.89 -4.66
CA PRO A 206 3.40 -9.26 -5.92
C PRO A 206 3.89 -8.54 -7.19
N MET A 207 4.85 -7.62 -7.06
CA MET A 207 5.46 -6.85 -8.15
C MET A 207 6.88 -7.32 -8.52
N ASP A 208 7.39 -8.37 -7.88
CA ASP A 208 8.65 -9.05 -8.20
C ASP A 208 8.80 -9.41 -9.70
N ARG A 209 7.69 -9.70 -10.38
CA ARG A 209 7.65 -10.01 -11.82
C ARG A 209 7.99 -8.82 -12.73
N TYR A 210 7.74 -7.58 -12.32
CA TYR A 210 7.89 -6.40 -13.20
C TYR A 210 9.30 -5.80 -13.18
N LEU A 211 10.09 -6.07 -12.13
CA LEU A 211 11.47 -5.59 -12.01
C LEU A 211 12.50 -6.54 -12.60
N ASN A 212 12.13 -7.80 -12.85
CA ASN A 212 13.00 -8.81 -13.47
C ASN A 212 12.82 -8.93 -14.99
N ARG A 213 12.23 -7.94 -15.67
CA ARG A 213 12.09 -8.01 -17.13
C ARG A 213 13.46 -7.77 -17.76
N PRO A 214 14.06 -8.75 -18.48
CA PRO A 214 15.23 -8.46 -19.28
C PRO A 214 14.82 -7.43 -20.33
N HIS A 215 15.64 -6.40 -20.50
CA HIS A 215 15.49 -5.39 -21.54
C HIS A 215 15.56 -6.11 -22.90
N HIS A 216 14.42 -6.48 -23.47
CA HIS A 216 14.34 -6.95 -24.85
C HIS A 216 14.23 -5.71 -25.74
N ASP A 217 15.38 -5.05 -25.93
CA ASP A 217 15.57 -4.23 -27.12
C ASP A 217 16.15 -5.09 -28.24
N ALA A 218 15.67 -4.78 -29.43
CA ALA A 218 15.80 -5.54 -30.65
C ALA A 218 17.25 -5.78 -31.09
N SER A 219 17.46 -6.98 -31.64
CA SER A 219 18.42 -7.32 -32.69
C SER A 219 19.88 -6.91 -32.47
N SER A 220 20.72 -7.87 -32.05
CA SER A 220 21.84 -8.31 -32.89
C SER A 220 22.48 -9.57 -32.32
N SER A 221 22.64 -10.56 -33.19
CA SER A 221 23.55 -11.68 -33.01
C SER A 221 24.95 -11.17 -32.64
N ASN A 222 25.48 -11.60 -31.50
CA ASN A 222 26.83 -12.13 -31.43
C ASN A 222 27.12 -12.81 -30.10
N SER A 223 27.57 -14.05 -30.22
CA SER A 223 28.15 -14.86 -29.17
C SER A 223 29.38 -14.14 -28.62
N ASN A 224 29.38 -13.77 -27.34
CA ASN A 224 30.60 -13.61 -26.56
C ASN A 224 30.30 -13.69 -25.06
N ASN A 225 31.03 -14.60 -24.40
CA ASN A 225 31.03 -14.88 -22.97
C ASN A 225 31.47 -13.67 -22.14
N ASN A 226 30.59 -12.69 -21.96
CA ASN A 226 30.71 -11.73 -20.87
C ASN A 226 29.73 -12.14 -19.78
N LYS A 227 30.27 -12.62 -18.65
CA LYS A 227 29.58 -12.66 -17.36
C LYS A 227 28.85 -11.33 -17.19
N CYS A 228 27.53 -11.36 -17.32
CA CYS A 228 26.69 -10.22 -16.96
C CYS A 228 26.82 -10.06 -15.45
N VAL A 229 27.76 -9.22 -15.04
CA VAL A 229 27.83 -8.73 -13.66
C VAL A 229 26.59 -7.86 -13.51
N GLY A 230 25.49 -8.49 -13.08
CA GLY A 230 24.28 -7.78 -12.69
C GLY A 230 24.69 -6.74 -11.66
N GLU A 231 24.47 -5.47 -12.01
CA GLU A 231 24.79 -4.35 -11.15
C GLU A 231 24.12 -4.58 -9.80
N ILE A 232 24.91 -4.58 -8.72
CA ILE A 232 24.37 -4.74 -7.37
C ILE A 232 23.61 -3.45 -7.05
N VAL A 233 22.32 -3.44 -7.38
CA VAL A 233 21.41 -2.34 -7.04
C VAL A 233 21.35 -2.26 -5.51
N LYS A 234 21.78 -1.16 -4.91
CA LYS A 234 21.67 -0.94 -3.44
C LYS A 234 20.17 -0.93 -3.05
N GLY A 235 19.83 -1.33 -1.82
CA GLY A 235 18.42 -1.42 -1.37
C GLY A 235 17.57 -0.18 -1.66
N HIS A 236 18.10 1.03 -1.39
CA HIS A 236 17.42 2.28 -1.71
C HIS A 236 17.19 2.52 -3.21
N GLN A 237 18.11 2.03 -4.07
CA GLN A 237 17.94 2.13 -5.52
C GLN A 237 16.84 1.19 -6.02
N LEU A 238 16.65 0.04 -5.36
CA LEU A 238 15.54 -0.87 -5.66
C LEU A 238 14.20 -0.25 -5.28
N LEU A 239 14.10 0.36 -4.08
CA LEU A 239 12.92 1.11 -3.67
C LEU A 239 12.62 2.24 -4.65
N PHE A 240 13.62 3.04 -5.01
CA PHE A 240 13.46 4.13 -5.97
C PHE A 240 12.97 3.63 -7.33
N ASN A 241 13.58 2.58 -7.87
CA ASN A 241 13.18 2.00 -9.16
C ASN A 241 11.75 1.44 -9.09
N TRP A 242 11.37 0.82 -7.97
CA TRP A 242 10.03 0.31 -7.75
C TRP A 242 8.99 1.43 -7.69
N VAL A 243 9.24 2.48 -6.91
CA VAL A 243 8.39 3.68 -6.80
C VAL A 243 8.25 4.37 -8.16
N ARG A 244 9.36 4.52 -8.89
CA ARG A 244 9.34 5.08 -10.24
C ARG A 244 8.48 4.26 -11.19
N SER A 245 8.64 2.93 -11.17
CA SER A 245 7.84 1.99 -11.97
C SER A 245 6.35 2.05 -11.60
N TYR A 246 6.05 2.13 -10.30
CA TYR A 246 4.68 2.28 -9.82
C TYR A 246 4.01 3.51 -10.41
N PHE A 247 4.68 4.67 -10.47
CA PHE A 247 4.08 5.89 -11.01
C PHE A 247 4.13 5.99 -12.54
N SER A 248 5.15 5.44 -13.19
CA SER A 248 5.25 5.44 -14.65
C SER A 248 4.25 4.45 -15.27
N ASP A 249 3.25 4.94 -15.99
CA ASP A 249 2.43 4.07 -16.85
C ASP A 249 3.20 3.72 -18.13
N SER A 250 3.10 2.46 -18.59
CA SER A 250 3.79 1.96 -19.80
C SER A 250 3.38 2.67 -21.09
N ASN A 251 2.23 3.37 -21.06
CA ASN A 251 1.65 4.06 -22.22
C ASN A 251 1.92 5.57 -22.21
N MET A 252 2.68 6.09 -21.23
CA MET A 252 3.00 7.51 -21.19
C MET A 252 4.17 7.78 -22.14
N THR A 253 3.89 8.43 -23.27
CA THR A 253 4.92 9.05 -24.11
C THR A 253 5.82 9.92 -23.24
N THR A 254 7.13 9.72 -23.36
CA THR A 254 8.20 10.47 -22.69
C THR A 254 8.13 11.96 -23.03
N LYS A 255 7.20 12.67 -22.39
CA LYS A 255 7.19 14.13 -22.34
C LYS A 255 7.88 14.53 -21.05
N SER A 256 8.93 15.34 -21.16
CA SER A 256 9.53 15.99 -20.00
C SER A 256 8.54 16.95 -19.34
N GLY A 257 8.67 17.14 -18.03
CA GLY A 257 7.75 17.95 -17.22
C GLY A 257 7.04 17.17 -16.11
N VAL A 258 6.00 17.77 -15.54
CA VAL A 258 5.26 17.23 -14.40
C VAL A 258 4.05 16.43 -14.86
N ILE A 259 3.99 15.16 -14.47
CA ILE A 259 2.91 14.22 -14.77
C ILE A 259 2.13 13.94 -13.49
N VAL A 260 0.92 14.47 -13.40
CA VAL A 260 -0.03 14.15 -12.31
C VAL A 260 -0.74 12.86 -12.65
N THR A 261 -0.61 11.87 -11.78
CA THR A 261 -1.20 10.53 -11.94
C THR A 261 -2.50 10.40 -11.15
N GLN A 262 -3.33 9.41 -11.50
CA GLN A 262 -4.47 9.00 -10.67
C GLN A 262 -4.07 7.91 -9.64
N LYS A 263 -2.77 7.67 -9.48
CA LYS A 263 -2.26 6.66 -8.56
C LYS A 263 -2.22 7.22 -7.15
N ALA A 264 -2.49 6.34 -6.20
CA ALA A 264 -2.45 6.68 -4.79
C ALA A 264 -1.00 6.93 -4.34
N MET A 265 -0.86 7.71 -3.27
CA MET A 265 0.40 7.73 -2.54
C MET A 265 0.71 6.35 -1.97
N MET A 266 1.96 6.13 -1.60
CA MET A 266 2.42 4.89 -0.97
C MET A 266 2.72 5.14 0.50
N ASP A 267 2.26 4.25 1.36
CA ASP A 267 2.69 4.20 2.76
C ASP A 267 4.06 3.53 2.82
N ILE A 268 5.06 4.26 3.30
CA ILE A 268 6.45 3.78 3.41
C ILE A 268 6.79 3.75 4.89
N GLN A 269 7.07 2.55 5.39
CA GLN A 269 7.48 2.31 6.77
C GLN A 269 8.93 1.84 6.79
N GLU A 270 9.75 2.47 7.62
CA GLU A 270 11.06 1.94 8.01
C GLU A 270 10.88 1.13 9.31
N LEU A 271 11.43 -0.08 9.33
CA LEU A 271 11.38 -1.03 10.45
C LEU A 271 12.69 -1.03 11.23
#